data_AF-A0A645D9I9-F1
#
_entry.id   AF-A0A645D9I9-F1
#
_cell.length_a   1.000
_cell.length_b   1.000
_cell.length_c   1.000
_cell.angle_alpha   90.00
_cell.angle_beta   90.00
_cell.angle_gamma   90.00
#
_symmetry.space_group_name_H-M   'P 1'
#
loop_
_entity.id
_entity.type
_entity.pdbx_description
1 polymer ?
#
loop_
_entity_poly.entity_id
_entity_poly.type
_entity_poly.pdbx_seq_one_letter_code
_entity_poly.pdbx_strand_id
1 'polypeptide(L)'
;MKPNHLLRMRRSGWFDVLVFFMAIGLILGAMGLAGLHQYNSIQTSMAGATAYEVNQAQTFLSGSHRSYLTLSVIFLSITAVSLLFMRFVSPAFSGSLQAQRFFRRLRVVLQHTAAIMITLVMLFPIYWMIISSLKTSEELLLDVPTLWPVTFQWQNYPDVLSRAPFGLYFFNTIVSTFFIMLGQMGMGVLAAYGFSKGSFKHKNALFLMVLGALLIAVIWTRLEELRWPVCTFIAMTLVMVWLAGELWFFRPTAPALSAFLGASLLFVGNIVWLGSHYRCRFRADNAIAAACYFAGHFLIVRSLYL
;
A
#
# COMPACT_ATOMS: atom_id res chain seq x y z
N MET A 1 -12.86 -39.32 -13.31
CA MET A 1 -13.05 -38.14 -14.19
C MET A 1 -11.74 -37.36 -14.26
N LYS A 2 -11.13 -37.21 -15.45
CA LYS A 2 -9.93 -36.35 -15.60
C LYS A 2 -10.35 -34.91 -15.28
N PRO A 3 -9.66 -34.18 -14.39
CA PRO A 3 -10.05 -32.81 -14.04
C PRO A 3 -10.04 -31.94 -15.31
N ASN A 4 -11.11 -31.18 -15.53
CA ASN A 4 -11.18 -30.19 -16.61
C ASN A 4 -9.94 -29.29 -16.59
N HIS A 5 -9.40 -28.96 -17.76
CA HIS A 5 -8.14 -28.22 -17.91
C HIS A 5 -8.14 -26.90 -17.12
N LEU A 6 -9.31 -26.25 -17.01
CA LEU A 6 -9.57 -25.06 -16.20
C LEU A 6 -9.34 -25.25 -14.70
N LEU A 7 -9.68 -26.42 -14.15
CA LEU A 7 -9.48 -26.73 -12.72
C LEU A 7 -7.99 -26.96 -12.37
N ARG A 8 -7.18 -27.45 -13.32
CA ARG A 8 -5.72 -27.53 -13.15
C ARG A 8 -5.05 -26.16 -13.25
N MET A 9 -5.56 -25.28 -14.12
CA MET A 9 -5.07 -23.91 -14.27
C MET A 9 -5.32 -23.06 -13.02
N ARG A 10 -6.48 -23.22 -12.36
CA ARG A 10 -6.80 -22.50 -11.11
C ARG A 10 -5.93 -22.91 -9.92
N ARG A 11 -5.44 -24.15 -9.85
CA ARG A 11 -4.60 -24.64 -8.72
C ARG A 11 -3.18 -24.09 -8.70
N SER A 12 -2.67 -23.52 -9.80
CA SER A 12 -1.30 -22.98 -9.85
C SER A 12 -1.18 -21.53 -9.36
N GLY A 13 -2.30 -20.84 -9.11
CA GLY A 13 -2.35 -19.42 -8.70
C GLY A 13 -1.97 -18.42 -9.81
N TRP A 14 -1.25 -18.87 -10.84
CA TRP A 14 -0.85 -18.04 -11.99
C TRP A 14 -2.02 -17.60 -12.87
N PHE A 15 -3.10 -18.39 -12.92
CA PHE A 15 -4.30 -18.01 -13.64
C PHE A 15 -4.97 -16.77 -13.01
N ASP A 16 -5.05 -16.71 -11.68
CA ASP A 16 -5.64 -15.57 -10.97
C ASP A 16 -4.81 -14.29 -11.18
N VAL A 17 -3.48 -14.42 -11.21
CA VAL A 17 -2.55 -13.32 -11.53
C VAL A 17 -2.74 -12.84 -12.97
N LEU A 18 -2.90 -13.74 -13.95
CA LEU A 18 -3.15 -13.37 -15.35
C LEU A 18 -4.53 -12.71 -15.53
N VAL A 19 -5.56 -13.21 -14.87
CA VAL A 19 -6.88 -12.57 -14.86
C VAL A 19 -6.82 -11.17 -14.26
N PHE A 20 -5.99 -10.97 -13.22
CA PHE A 20 -5.74 -9.65 -12.65
C PHE A 20 -5.04 -8.70 -13.65
N PHE A 21 -4.01 -9.16 -14.36
CA PHE A 21 -3.37 -8.38 -15.42
C PHE A 21 -4.32 -8.07 -16.59
N MET A 22 -5.18 -9.02 -16.96
CA MET A 22 -6.23 -8.80 -17.96
C MET A 22 -7.22 -7.72 -17.50
N ALA A 23 -7.67 -7.79 -16.25
CA ALA A 23 -8.58 -6.80 -15.67
C ALA A 23 -7.95 -5.40 -15.65
N ILE A 24 -6.68 -5.29 -15.25
CA ILE A 24 -5.91 -4.03 -15.33
C ILE A 24 -5.85 -3.52 -16.77
N GLY A 25 -5.53 -4.40 -17.73
CA GLY A 25 -5.47 -4.06 -19.15
C GLY A 25 -6.80 -3.51 -19.66
N LEU A 26 -7.92 -4.16 -19.33
CA LEU A 26 -9.26 -3.73 -19.73
C LEU A 26 -9.67 -2.40 -19.08
N ILE A 27 -9.36 -2.20 -17.79
CA ILE A 27 -9.65 -0.96 -17.07
C ILE A 27 -8.85 0.21 -17.69
N LEU A 28 -7.55 0.02 -17.92
CA LEU A 28 -6.72 1.04 -18.58
C LEU A 28 -7.21 1.34 -20.00
N GLY A 29 -7.71 0.32 -20.72
CA GLY A 29 -8.30 0.48 -22.05
C GLY A 29 -9.58 1.32 -22.00
N ALA A 30 -10.49 1.02 -21.07
CA ALA A 30 -11.71 1.78 -20.86
C ALA A 30 -11.43 3.24 -20.47
N MET A 31 -10.46 3.47 -19.58
CA MET A 31 -10.01 4.82 -19.21
C MET A 31 -9.38 5.57 -20.39
N GLY A 32 -8.58 4.89 -21.21
CA GLY A 32 -7.99 5.45 -22.43
C GLY A 32 -9.04 5.82 -23.48
N LEU A 33 -10.06 4.98 -23.67
CA LEU A 33 -11.18 5.25 -24.59
C LEU A 33 -12.08 6.37 -24.09
N ALA A 34 -12.37 6.42 -22.78
CA ALA A 34 -13.11 7.53 -22.16
C ALA A 34 -12.34 8.86 -22.30
N GLY A 35 -11.02 8.82 -22.08
CA GLY A 35 -10.12 9.97 -22.30
C GLY A 35 -10.09 10.42 -23.76
N LEU A 36 -10.11 9.49 -24.71
CA LEU A 36 -10.19 9.79 -26.15
C LEU A 36 -11.52 10.43 -26.54
N HIS A 37 -12.63 9.91 -26.01
CA HIS A 37 -13.96 10.49 -26.24
C HIS A 37 -14.04 11.92 -25.69
N GLN A 38 -13.50 12.15 -24.49
CA GLN A 38 -13.43 13.47 -23.89
C GLN A 38 -12.52 14.42 -24.68
N TYR A 39 -11.36 13.95 -25.13
CA TYR A 39 -10.45 14.70 -25.99
C TYR A 39 -11.13 15.13 -27.30
N ASN A 40 -11.83 14.20 -27.98
CA ASN A 40 -12.56 14.50 -29.20
C ASN A 40 -13.70 15.49 -28.96
N SER A 41 -14.44 15.35 -27.85
CA SER A 41 -15.50 16.29 -27.47
C SER A 41 -14.96 17.71 -27.27
N ILE A 42 -13.84 17.86 -26.56
CA ILE A 42 -13.19 19.15 -26.33
C ILE A 42 -12.74 19.75 -27.67
N GLN A 43 -12.13 18.94 -28.53
CA GLN A 43 -11.67 19.37 -29.85
C GLN A 43 -12.82 19.84 -30.75
N THR A 44 -13.97 19.16 -30.71
CA THR A 44 -15.15 19.55 -31.49
C THR A 44 -15.85 20.78 -30.93
N SER A 45 -15.89 20.94 -29.61
CA SER A 45 -16.52 22.11 -28.97
C SER A 45 -15.68 23.37 -29.08
N MET A 46 -14.36 23.24 -29.28
CA MET A 46 -13.40 24.34 -29.40
C MET A 46 -12.83 24.46 -30.83
N ALA A 47 -13.65 24.17 -31.85
CA ALA A 47 -13.26 24.30 -33.25
C ALA A 47 -13.00 25.76 -33.62
N GLY A 48 -11.74 26.20 -33.54
CA GLY A 48 -11.29 27.58 -33.79
C GLY A 48 -10.47 28.21 -32.66
N ALA A 49 -10.36 27.55 -31.50
CA ALA A 49 -9.56 28.02 -30.37
C ALA A 49 -8.06 27.80 -30.58
N THR A 50 -7.23 28.56 -29.86
CA THR A 50 -5.77 28.42 -29.93
C THR A 50 -5.29 27.14 -29.24
N ALA A 51 -4.13 26.60 -29.65
CA ALA A 51 -3.58 25.37 -29.06
C ALA A 51 -3.35 25.47 -27.53
N TYR A 52 -3.14 26.68 -27.01
CA TYR A 52 -2.98 26.93 -25.59
C TYR A 52 -4.30 26.75 -24.82
N GLU A 53 -5.41 27.29 -25.34
CA GLU A 53 -6.75 27.17 -24.73
C GLU A 53 -7.23 25.72 -24.73
N VAL A 54 -6.97 24.99 -25.81
CA VAL A 54 -7.29 23.56 -25.91
C VAL A 54 -6.50 22.74 -24.88
N ASN A 55 -5.21 23.06 -24.65
CA ASN A 55 -4.40 22.37 -23.66
C ASN A 55 -4.81 22.70 -22.21
N GLN A 56 -5.30 23.92 -21.94
CA GLN A 56 -5.80 24.30 -20.62
C GLN A 56 -7.15 23.63 -20.30
N ALA A 57 -7.98 23.38 -21.31
CA ALA A 57 -9.27 22.70 -21.16
C ALA A 57 -9.14 21.18 -20.98
N GLN A 58 -7.95 20.60 -21.22
CA GLN A 58 -7.74 19.16 -21.06
C GLN A 58 -7.79 18.77 -19.58
N THR A 59 -8.64 17.80 -19.28
CA THR A 59 -8.60 17.12 -18.00
C THR A 59 -7.50 16.06 -17.99
N PHE A 60 -7.22 15.53 -16.80
CA PHE A 60 -6.22 14.48 -16.61
C PHE A 60 -6.42 13.26 -17.54
N LEU A 61 -7.69 12.86 -17.77
CA LEU A 61 -8.03 11.72 -18.62
C LEU A 61 -7.81 12.03 -20.11
N SER A 62 -8.19 13.22 -20.58
CA SER A 62 -7.98 13.61 -21.98
C SER A 62 -6.51 13.88 -22.30
N GLY A 63 -5.72 14.40 -21.35
CA GLY A 63 -4.29 14.66 -21.58
C GLY A 63 -3.44 13.39 -21.65
N SER A 64 -3.77 12.36 -20.86
CA SER A 64 -2.98 11.13 -20.76
C SER A 64 -3.56 9.93 -21.53
N HIS A 65 -4.57 10.14 -22.38
CA HIS A 65 -5.31 9.06 -23.06
C HIS A 65 -4.40 8.09 -23.85
N ARG A 66 -3.36 8.60 -24.54
CA ARG A 66 -2.41 7.77 -25.31
C ARG A 66 -1.63 6.81 -24.42
N SER A 67 -1.12 7.29 -23.29
CA SER A 67 -0.37 6.46 -22.34
C SER A 67 -1.23 5.33 -21.76
N TYR A 68 -2.51 5.61 -21.47
CA TYR A 68 -3.46 4.59 -21.00
C TYR A 68 -3.74 3.52 -22.06
N LEU A 69 -3.92 3.91 -23.32
CA LEU A 69 -4.13 2.97 -24.42
C LEU A 69 -2.89 2.12 -24.69
N THR A 70 -1.69 2.71 -24.71
CA THR A 70 -0.43 1.96 -24.91
C THR A 70 -0.21 0.94 -23.80
N LEU A 71 -0.41 1.34 -22.54
CA LEU A 71 -0.30 0.40 -21.40
C LEU A 71 -1.36 -0.70 -21.46
N SER A 72 -2.60 -0.39 -21.82
CA SER A 72 -3.66 -1.39 -22.01
C SER A 72 -3.26 -2.47 -23.01
N VAL A 73 -2.75 -2.07 -24.17
CA VAL A 73 -2.29 -2.99 -25.22
C VAL A 73 -1.12 -3.85 -24.74
N ILE A 74 -0.16 -3.27 -24.01
CA ILE A 74 0.97 -4.03 -23.43
C ILE A 74 0.46 -5.08 -22.43
N PHE A 75 -0.43 -4.71 -21.49
CA PHE A 75 -0.97 -5.66 -20.52
C PHE A 75 -1.81 -6.76 -21.17
N LEU A 76 -2.65 -6.42 -22.14
CA LEU A 76 -3.48 -7.39 -22.86
C LEU A 76 -2.64 -8.33 -23.73
N SER A 77 -1.61 -7.82 -24.42
CA SER A 77 -0.70 -8.64 -25.22
C SER A 77 0.13 -9.60 -24.35
N ILE A 78 0.70 -9.13 -23.24
CA ILE A 78 1.41 -9.98 -22.27
C ILE A 78 0.49 -11.07 -21.74
N THR A 79 -0.76 -10.72 -21.40
CA THR A 79 -1.73 -11.68 -20.88
C THR A 79 -2.14 -12.70 -21.94
N ALA A 80 -2.40 -12.26 -23.17
CA ALA A 80 -2.74 -13.14 -24.29
C ALA A 80 -1.59 -14.11 -24.61
N VAL A 81 -0.36 -13.61 -24.69
CA VAL A 81 0.85 -14.44 -24.91
C VAL A 81 1.03 -15.44 -23.77
N SER A 82 0.86 -15.02 -22.52
CA SER A 82 0.99 -15.91 -21.36
C SER A 82 -0.09 -16.99 -21.32
N LEU A 83 -1.33 -16.67 -21.69
CA LEU A 83 -2.41 -17.64 -21.80
C LEU A 83 -2.22 -18.60 -22.97
N LEU A 84 -1.72 -18.12 -24.12
CA LEU A 84 -1.37 -18.97 -25.26
C LEU A 84 -0.21 -19.90 -24.90
N PHE A 85 0.82 -19.39 -24.24
CA PHE A 85 1.91 -20.20 -23.71
C PHE A 85 1.38 -21.28 -22.77
N MET A 86 0.50 -20.92 -21.82
CA MET A 86 -0.14 -21.91 -20.95
C MET A 86 -1.01 -22.92 -21.71
N ARG A 87 -1.71 -22.52 -22.77
CA ARG A 87 -2.57 -23.42 -23.54
C ARG A 87 -1.77 -24.42 -24.37
N PHE A 88 -0.68 -23.99 -25.00
CA PHE A 88 0.09 -24.83 -25.92
C PHE A 88 1.23 -25.58 -25.23
N VAL A 89 1.90 -24.98 -24.24
CA VAL A 89 3.08 -25.58 -23.59
C VAL A 89 2.68 -26.50 -22.43
N SER A 90 1.61 -26.20 -21.69
CA SER A 90 1.15 -27.03 -20.55
C SER A 90 0.81 -28.48 -20.92
N PRO A 91 0.00 -28.76 -21.98
CA PRO A 91 -0.30 -30.14 -22.35
C PRO A 91 0.91 -30.88 -22.92
N ALA A 92 1.77 -30.20 -23.70
CA ALA A 92 3.00 -30.77 -24.28
C ALA A 92 4.03 -31.20 -23.22
N PHE A 93 4.07 -30.52 -22.08
CA PHE A 93 4.97 -30.84 -20.95
C PHE A 93 4.35 -31.75 -19.87
N SER A 94 3.04 -32.00 -19.93
CA SER A 94 2.35 -32.79 -18.89
C SER A 94 2.67 -34.28 -18.91
N GLY A 95 3.25 -34.79 -20.01
CA GLY A 95 3.58 -36.21 -20.19
C GLY A 95 5.00 -36.63 -19.75
N SER A 96 5.96 -35.70 -19.65
CA SER A 96 7.37 -36.03 -19.37
C SER A 96 7.81 -35.55 -17.98
N LEU A 97 7.98 -36.49 -17.05
CA LEU A 97 8.42 -36.22 -15.66
C LEU A 97 9.77 -35.48 -15.60
N GLN A 98 10.65 -35.68 -16.57
CA GLN A 98 11.95 -34.98 -16.67
C GLN A 98 11.78 -33.47 -16.90
N ALA A 99 10.80 -33.10 -17.72
CA ALA A 99 10.59 -31.74 -18.18
C ALA A 99 9.92 -30.89 -17.07
N GLN A 100 9.05 -31.51 -16.26
CA GLN A 100 8.54 -30.91 -15.01
C GLN A 100 9.62 -30.68 -13.95
N ARG A 101 10.59 -31.60 -13.82
CA ARG A 101 11.73 -31.44 -12.91
C ARG A 101 12.66 -30.31 -13.37
N PHE A 102 12.89 -30.19 -14.67
CA PHE A 102 13.70 -29.11 -15.26
C PHE A 102 13.10 -27.73 -14.97
N PHE A 103 11.81 -27.51 -15.25
CA PHE A 103 11.17 -26.22 -14.97
C PHE A 103 11.09 -25.88 -13.48
N ARG A 104 10.92 -26.89 -12.61
CA ARG A 104 11.00 -26.66 -11.16
C ARG A 104 12.40 -26.20 -10.75
N ARG A 105 13.46 -26.83 -11.27
CA ARG A 105 14.85 -26.40 -11.03
C ARG A 105 15.10 -25.02 -11.59
N LEU A 106 14.69 -24.73 -12.83
CA LEU A 106 14.83 -23.42 -13.46
C LEU A 106 14.14 -22.32 -12.65
N ARG A 107 12.91 -22.57 -12.16
CA ARG A 107 12.19 -21.63 -11.30
C ARG A 107 12.95 -21.37 -9.99
N VAL A 108 13.46 -22.42 -9.35
CA VAL A 108 14.22 -22.29 -8.10
C VAL A 108 15.50 -21.50 -8.36
N VAL A 109 16.24 -21.81 -9.42
CA VAL A 109 17.45 -21.07 -9.82
C VAL A 109 17.12 -19.60 -10.08
N LEU A 110 16.10 -19.30 -10.90
CA LEU A 110 15.67 -17.92 -11.16
C LEU A 110 15.28 -17.17 -9.88
N GLN A 111 14.57 -17.82 -8.95
CA GLN A 111 14.21 -17.21 -7.67
C GLN A 111 15.44 -16.91 -6.81
N HIS A 112 16.41 -17.83 -6.72
CA HIS A 112 17.63 -17.61 -5.95
C HIS A 112 18.51 -16.55 -6.61
N THR A 113 18.68 -16.59 -7.93
CA THR A 113 19.43 -15.56 -8.67
C THR A 113 18.81 -14.18 -8.49
N ALA A 114 17.47 -14.07 -8.58
CA ALA A 114 16.77 -12.81 -8.33
C ALA A 114 16.95 -12.34 -6.88
N ALA A 115 16.82 -13.24 -5.90
CA ALA A 115 17.04 -12.91 -4.50
C ALA A 115 18.46 -12.40 -4.25
N ILE A 116 19.48 -13.08 -4.80
CA ILE A 116 20.89 -12.67 -4.69
C ILE A 116 21.10 -11.28 -5.30
N MET A 117 20.56 -11.02 -6.49
CA MET A 117 20.67 -9.71 -7.14
C MET A 117 20.03 -8.60 -6.29
N ILE A 118 18.83 -8.83 -5.74
CA ILE A 118 18.15 -7.88 -4.85
C ILE A 118 18.98 -7.65 -3.58
N THR A 119 19.51 -8.72 -2.98
CA THR A 119 20.37 -8.62 -1.80
C THR A 119 21.63 -7.79 -2.09
N LEU A 120 22.30 -7.99 -3.23
CA LEU A 120 23.46 -7.20 -3.61
C LEU A 120 23.14 -5.71 -3.75
N VAL A 121 21.99 -5.37 -4.37
CA VAL A 121 21.53 -3.98 -4.47
C VAL A 121 21.23 -3.38 -3.09
N MET A 122 20.62 -4.15 -2.19
CA MET A 122 20.33 -3.71 -0.82
C MET A 122 21.60 -3.58 0.06
N LEU A 123 22.62 -4.39 -0.19
CA LEU A 123 23.91 -4.32 0.50
C LEU A 123 24.79 -3.19 -0.01
N PHE A 124 24.59 -2.71 -1.24
CA PHE A 124 25.38 -1.63 -1.82
C PHE A 124 25.46 -0.37 -0.94
N PRO A 125 24.37 0.20 -0.37
CA PRO A 125 24.48 1.35 0.53
C PRO A 125 25.25 1.05 1.83
N ILE A 126 25.19 -0.18 2.34
CA ILE A 126 25.96 -0.60 3.52
C ILE A 126 27.45 -0.69 3.17
N TYR A 127 27.76 -1.34 2.05
CA TYR A 127 29.10 -1.37 1.47
C TYR A 127 29.66 0.05 1.30
N TRP A 128 28.86 0.94 0.71
CA TRP A 128 29.22 2.33 0.48
C TRP A 128 29.52 3.07 1.79
N MET A 129 28.70 2.87 2.82
CA MET A 129 28.91 3.46 4.16
C MET A 129 30.20 2.98 4.83
N ILE A 130 30.52 1.69 4.72
CA ILE A 130 31.74 1.12 5.31
C ILE A 130 32.97 1.67 4.58
N ILE A 131 32.96 1.61 3.25
CA ILE A 131 34.09 2.09 2.44
C ILE A 131 34.27 3.60 2.58
N SER A 132 33.20 4.40 2.59
CA SER A 132 33.30 5.85 2.78
C SER A 132 33.86 6.22 4.15
N SER A 133 33.56 5.44 5.21
CA SER A 133 34.13 5.66 6.55
C SER A 133 35.66 5.46 6.62
N LEU A 134 36.24 4.75 5.65
CA LEU A 134 37.68 4.47 5.54
C LEU A 134 38.43 5.42 4.60
N LYS A 135 37.74 6.39 3.97
CA LYS A 135 38.34 7.34 3.02
C LYS A 135 38.79 8.63 3.71
N THR A 136 39.60 9.40 3.01
CA THR A 136 39.93 10.78 3.40
C THR A 136 38.80 11.74 3.04
N SER A 137 38.70 12.88 3.73
CA SER A 137 37.73 13.94 3.40
C SER A 137 37.90 14.45 1.98
N GLU A 138 39.14 14.55 1.48
CA GLU A 138 39.44 14.97 0.11
C GLU A 138 38.93 13.94 -0.91
N GLU A 139 39.09 12.64 -0.65
CA GLU A 139 38.60 11.56 -1.52
C GLU A 139 37.06 11.50 -1.55
N LEU A 140 36.39 11.87 -0.46
CA LEU A 140 34.93 11.96 -0.40
C LEU A 140 34.34 13.14 -1.19
N LEU A 141 35.14 14.18 -1.46
CA LEU A 141 34.74 15.39 -2.18
C LEU A 141 35.05 15.33 -3.68
N LEU A 142 35.61 14.23 -4.19
CA LEU A 142 35.87 14.04 -5.61
C LEU A 142 34.56 13.93 -6.41
N ASP A 143 34.52 14.58 -7.57
CA ASP A 143 33.39 14.52 -8.50
C ASP A 143 33.08 13.10 -8.98
N VAL A 144 34.11 12.25 -9.09
CA VAL A 144 33.97 10.84 -9.43
C VAL A 144 34.24 9.99 -8.18
N PRO A 145 33.20 9.41 -7.56
CA PRO A 145 33.36 8.59 -6.37
C PRO A 145 34.16 7.32 -6.67
N THR A 146 35.24 7.09 -5.93
CA THR A 146 36.01 5.85 -5.98
C THR A 146 35.21 4.68 -5.39
N LEU A 147 35.23 3.49 -6.00
CA LEU A 147 34.55 2.33 -5.40
C LEU A 147 35.35 1.73 -4.24
N TRP A 148 36.68 1.87 -4.26
CA TRP A 148 37.61 1.37 -3.24
C TRP A 148 38.47 2.53 -2.74
N PRO A 149 38.82 2.60 -1.44
CA PRO A 149 39.64 3.68 -0.92
C PRO A 149 41.06 3.59 -1.49
N VAL A 150 41.62 4.72 -1.89
CA VAL A 150 43.03 4.80 -2.35
C VAL A 150 43.98 4.64 -1.16
N THR A 151 43.62 5.24 -0.02
CA THR A 151 44.34 5.11 1.24
C THR A 151 43.37 4.74 2.35
N PHE A 152 43.67 3.66 3.09
CA PHE A 152 42.81 3.20 4.19
C PHE A 152 43.07 4.03 5.45
N GLN A 153 42.08 4.83 5.85
CA GLN A 153 42.13 5.71 7.02
C GLN A 153 41.48 5.05 8.26
N TRP A 154 42.16 4.07 8.85
CA TRP A 154 41.67 3.40 10.06
C TRP A 154 41.58 4.34 11.28
N GLN A 155 42.36 5.44 11.29
CA GLN A 155 42.34 6.47 12.32
C GLN A 155 40.98 7.17 12.47
N ASN A 156 40.12 7.14 11.44
CA ASN A 156 38.79 7.75 11.51
C ASN A 156 37.93 7.18 12.65
N TYR A 157 38.06 5.90 13.00
CA TYR A 157 37.29 5.28 14.08
C TYR A 157 37.69 5.76 15.49
N PRO A 158 38.95 5.64 15.94
CA PRO A 158 39.35 6.15 17.25
C PRO A 158 39.19 7.68 17.37
N ASP A 159 39.41 8.42 16.28
CA ASP A 159 39.21 9.88 16.27
C ASP A 159 37.75 10.26 16.53
N VAL A 160 36.80 9.57 15.91
CA VAL A 160 35.37 9.81 16.15
C VAL A 160 34.98 9.43 17.58
N LEU A 161 35.47 8.30 18.10
CA LEU A 161 35.19 7.85 19.46
C LEU A 161 35.74 8.79 20.56
N SER A 162 36.79 9.56 20.25
CA SER A 162 37.35 10.56 21.17
C SER A 162 36.70 11.95 21.05
N ARG A 163 36.14 12.29 19.88
CA ARG A 163 35.46 13.59 19.64
C ARG A 163 34.10 13.72 20.33
N ALA A 164 33.42 12.61 20.60
CA ALA A 164 32.13 12.62 21.27
C ALA A 164 31.99 11.43 22.22
N PRO A 165 31.22 11.55 23.31
CA PRO A 165 31.01 10.46 24.26
C PRO A 165 30.03 9.40 23.70
N PHE A 166 30.44 8.70 22.64
CA PHE A 166 29.64 7.66 21.98
C PHE A 166 29.18 6.56 22.94
N GLY A 167 30.02 6.18 23.91
CA GLY A 167 29.65 5.21 24.94
C GLY A 167 28.46 5.66 25.78
N LEU A 168 28.37 6.94 26.11
CA LEU A 168 27.23 7.51 26.84
C LEU A 168 25.96 7.52 25.97
N TYR A 169 26.08 7.91 24.70
CA TYR A 169 24.94 7.88 23.78
C TYR A 169 24.41 6.46 23.57
N PHE A 170 25.31 5.51 23.36
CA PHE A 170 24.97 4.09 23.21
C PHE A 170 24.28 3.54 24.46
N PHE A 171 24.83 3.84 25.64
CA PHE A 171 24.23 3.43 26.92
C PHE A 171 22.83 4.04 27.11
N ASN A 172 22.68 5.34 26.87
CA ASN A 172 21.38 6.02 26.96
C ASN A 172 20.35 5.40 26.00
N THR A 173 20.75 5.05 24.78
CA THR A 173 19.86 4.38 23.83
C THR A 173 19.47 2.98 24.30
N ILE A 174 20.42 2.17 24.81
CA ILE A 174 20.12 0.83 25.35
C ILE A 174 19.12 0.95 26.51
N VAL A 175 19.42 1.81 27.48
CA VAL A 175 18.58 1.99 28.67
C VAL A 175 17.19 2.46 28.26
N SER A 176 17.10 3.49 27.41
CA SER A 176 15.82 4.03 26.94
C SER A 176 15.01 2.99 26.17
N THR A 177 15.61 2.32 25.17
CA THR A 177 14.91 1.31 24.36
C THR A 177 14.47 0.11 25.18
N PHE A 178 15.27 -0.33 26.14
CA PHE A 178 14.91 -1.42 27.06
C PHE A 178 13.68 -1.07 27.90
N PHE A 179 13.68 0.09 28.57
CA PHE A 179 12.54 0.51 29.40
C PHE A 179 11.29 0.82 28.57
N ILE A 180 11.43 1.43 27.39
CA ILE A 180 10.32 1.65 26.45
C ILE A 180 9.72 0.32 26.03
N MET A 181 10.55 -0.64 25.60
CA MET A 181 10.08 -1.97 25.19
C MET A 181 9.37 -2.69 26.34
N LEU A 182 9.95 -2.69 27.54
CA LEU A 182 9.38 -3.35 28.72
C LEU A 182 8.04 -2.71 29.09
N GLY A 183 7.96 -1.37 29.11
CA GLY A 183 6.72 -0.63 29.36
C GLY A 183 5.65 -0.90 28.30
N GLN A 184 6.01 -0.86 27.02
CA GLN A 184 5.08 -1.14 25.91
C GLN A 184 4.58 -2.58 25.94
N MET A 185 5.46 -3.55 26.20
CA MET A 185 5.07 -4.96 26.27
C MET A 185 4.19 -5.23 27.50
N GLY A 186 4.55 -4.71 28.67
CA GLY A 186 3.75 -4.86 29.89
C GLY A 186 2.36 -4.25 29.75
N MET A 187 2.28 -2.99 29.31
CA MET A 187 1.01 -2.30 29.09
C MET A 187 0.20 -2.95 27.96
N GLY A 188 0.86 -3.35 26.87
CA GLY A 188 0.24 -4.00 25.72
C GLY A 188 -0.40 -5.34 26.08
N VAL A 189 0.29 -6.18 26.86
CA VAL A 189 -0.22 -7.46 27.33
C VAL A 189 -1.41 -7.27 28.26
N LEU A 190 -1.32 -6.35 29.23
CA LEU A 190 -2.43 -6.05 30.14
C LEU A 190 -3.66 -5.50 29.39
N ALA A 191 -3.45 -4.58 28.46
CA ALA A 191 -4.52 -4.03 27.62
C ALA A 191 -5.15 -5.14 26.74
N ALA A 192 -4.35 -5.95 26.07
CA ALA A 192 -4.85 -7.06 25.24
C ALA A 192 -5.61 -8.10 26.07
N TYR A 193 -5.16 -8.41 27.28
CA TYR A 193 -5.87 -9.31 28.20
C TYR A 193 -7.22 -8.70 28.63
N GLY A 194 -7.22 -7.43 29.05
CA GLY A 194 -8.44 -6.71 29.41
C GLY A 194 -9.45 -6.66 28.26
N PHE A 195 -9.02 -6.32 27.05
CA PHE A 195 -9.89 -6.28 25.87
C PHE A 195 -10.28 -7.68 25.36
N SER A 196 -9.52 -8.74 25.60
CA SER A 196 -9.90 -10.08 25.12
C SER A 196 -10.85 -10.79 26.10
N LYS A 197 -10.58 -10.76 27.40
CA LYS A 197 -11.33 -11.51 28.43
C LYS A 197 -12.28 -10.65 29.28
N GLY A 198 -12.04 -9.35 29.40
CA GLY A 198 -12.91 -8.46 30.18
C GLY A 198 -14.27 -8.22 29.52
N SER A 199 -15.33 -8.23 30.31
CA SER A 199 -16.70 -7.84 29.94
C SER A 199 -17.10 -6.59 30.72
N PHE A 200 -16.67 -5.41 30.25
CA PHE A 200 -16.99 -4.12 30.84
C PHE A 200 -18.05 -3.37 30.02
N LYS A 201 -18.90 -2.62 30.73
CA LYS A 201 -19.91 -1.72 30.14
C LYS A 201 -19.16 -0.63 29.36
N HIS A 202 -19.34 -0.53 28.04
CA HIS A 202 -18.62 0.33 27.07
C HIS A 202 -17.28 -0.19 26.50
N LYS A 203 -17.05 -1.51 26.49
CA LYS A 203 -15.88 -2.11 25.83
C LYS A 203 -15.66 -1.70 24.37
N ASN A 204 -16.74 -1.60 23.62
CA ASN A 204 -16.69 -1.20 22.21
C ASN A 204 -16.27 0.27 22.04
N ALA A 205 -16.69 1.16 22.96
CA ALA A 205 -16.30 2.56 22.96
C ALA A 205 -14.79 2.74 23.16
N LEU A 206 -14.25 2.06 24.18
CA LEU A 206 -12.83 2.12 24.51
C LEU A 206 -11.98 1.51 23.38
N PHE A 207 -12.45 0.44 22.75
CA PHE A 207 -11.78 -0.15 21.59
C PHE A 207 -11.74 0.81 20.40
N LEU A 208 -12.86 1.46 20.09
CA LEU A 208 -12.95 2.48 19.03
C LEU A 208 -12.04 3.69 19.33
N MET A 209 -11.96 4.12 20.60
CA MET A 209 -11.08 5.20 21.02
C MET A 209 -9.60 4.85 20.81
N VAL A 210 -9.18 3.63 21.16
CA VAL A 210 -7.81 3.14 20.92
C VAL A 210 -7.50 3.11 19.42
N LEU A 211 -8.44 2.63 18.60
CA LEU A 211 -8.28 2.57 17.14
C LEU A 211 -8.17 3.99 16.53
N GLY A 212 -8.96 4.94 17.03
CA GLY A 212 -8.88 6.35 16.67
C GLY A 212 -7.54 6.98 17.02
N ALA A 213 -7.07 6.76 18.25
CA ALA A 213 -5.78 7.27 18.71
C ALA A 213 -4.61 6.71 17.90
N LEU A 214 -4.66 5.41 17.55
CA LEU A 214 -3.67 4.76 16.68
C LEU A 214 -3.63 5.43 15.30
N LEU A 215 -4.81 5.71 14.71
CA LEU A 215 -4.91 6.37 13.42
C LEU A 215 -4.23 7.75 13.47
N ILE A 216 -4.60 8.58 14.44
CA ILE A 216 -4.07 9.92 14.63
C ILE A 216 -2.56 9.87 14.81
N ALA A 217 -2.04 8.95 15.63
CA ALA A 217 -0.61 8.80 15.85
C ALA A 217 0.17 8.48 14.56
N VAL A 218 -0.41 7.68 13.65
CA VAL A 218 0.22 7.30 12.38
C VAL A 218 0.36 8.47 11.40
N ILE A 219 -0.58 9.43 11.42
CA ILE A 219 -0.64 10.57 10.50
C ILE A 219 -0.19 11.90 11.14
N TRP A 220 -0.01 11.95 12.46
CA TRP A 220 0.25 13.18 13.24
C TRP A 220 1.39 14.06 12.72
N THR A 221 2.50 13.42 12.32
CA THR A 221 3.69 14.12 11.81
C THR A 221 3.46 14.78 10.45
N ARG A 222 2.45 14.34 9.69
CA ARG A 222 2.12 14.82 8.34
C ARG A 222 1.00 15.86 8.31
N LEU A 223 0.29 16.03 9.41
CA LEU A 223 -0.90 16.89 9.47
C LEU A 223 -0.59 18.37 9.69
N GLU A 224 0.63 18.74 10.13
CA GLU A 224 1.07 20.13 10.39
C GLU A 224 -0.05 21.07 10.91
N GLU A 225 -0.62 21.93 10.05
CA GLU A 225 -1.69 22.88 10.40
C GLU A 225 -3.11 22.26 10.48
N LEU A 226 -3.35 21.14 9.78
CA LEU A 226 -4.61 20.41 9.73
C LEU A 226 -4.83 19.45 10.91
N ARG A 227 -3.94 19.46 11.92
CA ARG A 227 -4.04 18.59 13.12
C ARG A 227 -5.39 18.69 13.81
N TRP A 228 -5.84 19.90 14.14
CA TRP A 228 -7.08 20.09 14.88
C TRP A 228 -8.34 19.74 14.07
N PRO A 229 -8.50 20.20 12.80
CA PRO A 229 -9.64 19.81 11.98
C PRO A 229 -9.76 18.31 11.75
N VAL A 230 -8.66 17.61 11.50
CA VAL A 230 -8.69 16.16 11.25
C VAL A 230 -8.96 15.40 12.55
N CYS A 231 -8.42 15.84 13.69
CA CYS A 231 -8.72 15.22 14.99
C CYS A 231 -10.20 15.35 15.35
N THR A 232 -10.82 16.52 15.17
CA THR A 232 -12.25 16.70 15.45
C THR A 232 -13.13 15.90 14.50
N PHE A 233 -12.75 15.80 13.22
CA PHE A 233 -13.44 14.97 12.24
C PHE A 233 -13.39 13.47 12.60
N ILE A 234 -12.21 12.96 12.95
CA ILE A 234 -12.06 11.57 13.41
C ILE A 234 -12.84 11.34 14.71
N ALA A 235 -12.78 12.27 15.66
CA ALA A 235 -13.51 12.16 16.92
C ALA A 235 -15.03 12.08 16.68
N MET A 236 -15.57 12.95 15.83
CA MET A 236 -17.01 12.96 15.51
C MET A 236 -17.46 11.65 14.85
N THR A 237 -16.67 11.14 13.91
CA THR A 237 -16.98 9.87 13.22
C THR A 237 -16.92 8.67 14.17
N LEU A 238 -15.97 8.64 15.11
CA LEU A 238 -15.90 7.61 16.16
C LEU A 238 -17.10 7.67 17.10
N VAL A 239 -17.52 8.87 17.52
CA VAL A 239 -18.72 9.06 18.36
C VAL A 239 -19.96 8.54 17.63
N MET A 240 -20.08 8.82 16.33
CA MET A 240 -21.19 8.32 15.52
C MET A 240 -21.23 6.78 15.46
N VAL A 241 -20.08 6.13 15.21
CA VAL A 241 -19.98 4.66 15.20
C VAL A 241 -20.32 4.08 16.57
N TRP A 242 -19.83 4.70 17.64
CA TRP A 242 -20.10 4.25 18.99
C TRP A 242 -21.59 4.32 19.32
N LEU A 243 -22.24 5.48 19.11
CA LEU A 243 -23.67 5.65 19.40
C LEU A 243 -24.53 4.67 18.60
N ALA A 244 -24.25 4.49 17.30
CA ALA A 244 -24.95 3.52 16.46
C ALA A 244 -24.72 2.08 16.93
N GLY A 245 -23.51 1.76 17.40
CA GLY A 245 -23.17 0.47 17.98
C GLY A 245 -23.92 0.18 19.27
N GLU A 246 -23.92 1.12 20.22
CA GLU A 246 -24.69 1.01 21.47
C GLU A 246 -26.18 0.73 21.19
N LEU A 247 -26.78 1.48 20.27
CA LEU A 247 -28.17 1.26 19.85
C LEU A 247 -28.39 -0.18 19.36
N TRP A 248 -27.52 -0.70 18.50
CA TRP A 248 -27.64 -2.05 17.96
C TRP A 248 -27.39 -3.15 18.99
N PHE A 249 -26.34 -3.02 19.81
CA PHE A 249 -25.97 -4.04 20.80
C PHE A 249 -26.97 -4.14 21.95
N PHE A 250 -27.58 -3.03 22.37
CA PHE A 250 -28.62 -3.05 23.42
C PHE A 250 -30.01 -3.35 22.86
N ARG A 251 -30.31 -2.95 21.62
CA ARG A 251 -31.58 -3.21 20.94
C ARG A 251 -31.32 -3.62 19.48
N PRO A 252 -31.15 -4.92 19.20
CA PRO A 252 -30.87 -5.40 17.85
C PRO A 252 -32.11 -5.28 16.96
N THR A 253 -32.30 -4.10 16.37
CA THR A 253 -33.35 -3.80 15.38
C THR A 253 -32.74 -3.62 13.99
N ALA A 254 -33.54 -3.84 12.94
CA ALA A 254 -33.12 -3.65 11.56
C ALA A 254 -32.60 -2.23 11.24
N PRO A 255 -33.26 -1.13 11.68
CA PRO A 255 -32.72 0.22 11.48
C PRO A 255 -31.43 0.45 12.26
N ALA A 256 -31.30 -0.02 13.51
CA ALA A 256 -30.07 0.13 14.30
C ALA A 256 -28.88 -0.61 13.67
N LEU A 257 -29.10 -1.80 13.11
CA LEU A 257 -28.07 -2.54 12.37
C LEU A 257 -27.61 -1.77 11.13
N SER A 258 -28.56 -1.21 10.37
CA SER A 258 -28.26 -0.43 9.16
C SER A 258 -27.48 0.84 9.50
N ALA A 259 -27.85 1.56 10.56
CA ALA A 259 -27.13 2.74 11.04
C ALA A 259 -25.71 2.38 11.52
N PHE A 260 -25.54 1.29 12.26
CA PHE A 260 -24.23 0.84 12.75
C PHE A 260 -23.29 0.43 11.62
N LEU A 261 -23.78 -0.37 10.66
CA LEU A 261 -23.00 -0.76 9.48
C LEU A 261 -22.64 0.45 8.64
N GLY A 262 -23.58 1.38 8.44
CA GLY A 262 -23.36 2.62 7.70
C GLY A 262 -22.29 3.51 8.32
N ALA A 263 -22.37 3.74 9.64
CA ALA A 263 -21.37 4.51 10.38
C ALA A 263 -19.98 3.84 10.34
N SER A 264 -19.94 2.52 10.52
CA SER A 264 -18.68 1.75 10.48
C SER A 264 -18.02 1.82 9.10
N LEU A 265 -18.80 1.74 8.02
CA LEU A 265 -18.31 1.91 6.65
C LEU A 265 -17.74 3.30 6.41
N LEU A 266 -18.39 4.36 6.89
CA LEU A 266 -17.86 5.72 6.80
C LEU A 266 -16.54 5.88 7.56
N PHE A 267 -16.44 5.29 8.75
CA PHE A 267 -15.19 5.30 9.51
C PHE A 267 -14.05 4.57 8.77
N VAL A 268 -14.32 3.39 8.20
CA VAL A 268 -13.35 2.67 7.36
C VAL A 268 -12.96 3.48 6.12
N GLY A 269 -13.92 4.11 5.45
CA GLY A 269 -13.67 5.00 4.31
C GLY A 269 -12.76 6.17 4.68
N ASN A 270 -12.96 6.77 5.86
CA ASN A 270 -12.12 7.84 6.39
C ASN A 270 -10.69 7.39 6.70
N ILE A 271 -10.53 6.20 7.29
CA ILE A 271 -9.21 5.60 7.53
C ILE A 271 -8.46 5.41 6.22
N VAL A 272 -9.12 4.84 5.21
CA VAL A 272 -8.54 4.58 3.89
C VAL A 272 -8.15 5.89 3.20
N TRP A 273 -9.03 6.88 3.23
CA TRP A 273 -8.77 8.19 2.63
C TRP A 273 -7.62 8.91 3.31
N LEU A 274 -7.62 9.03 4.64
CA LEU A 274 -6.55 9.68 5.42
C LEU A 274 -5.20 8.96 5.24
N GLY A 275 -5.20 7.62 5.31
CA GLY A 275 -3.99 6.81 5.13
C GLY A 275 -3.40 6.95 3.72
N SER A 276 -4.25 6.99 2.70
CA SER A 276 -3.79 7.20 1.32
C SER A 276 -3.27 8.62 1.09
N HIS A 277 -3.96 9.62 1.65
CA HIS A 277 -3.65 11.03 1.44
C HIS A 277 -2.35 11.46 2.14
N TYR A 278 -2.12 11.00 3.38
CA TYR A 278 -1.00 11.47 4.21
C TYR A 278 0.18 10.48 4.33
N ARG A 279 0.01 9.20 3.98
CA ARG A 279 1.04 8.16 4.20
C ARG A 279 1.51 7.53 2.90
N CYS A 280 0.67 6.76 2.23
CA CYS A 280 1.04 6.04 1.02
C CYS A 280 -0.15 5.96 0.07
N ARG A 281 -0.05 6.66 -1.06
CA ARG A 281 -1.10 6.62 -2.08
C ARG A 281 -1.06 5.28 -2.80
N PHE A 282 -2.16 4.53 -2.78
CA PHE A 282 -2.28 3.26 -3.50
C PHE A 282 -3.43 3.34 -4.51
N ARG A 283 -3.30 2.70 -5.68
CA ARG A 283 -4.20 2.93 -6.83
C ARG A 283 -5.69 2.61 -6.60
N ALA A 284 -6.03 1.89 -5.53
CA ALA A 284 -7.39 1.51 -5.19
C ALA A 284 -8.00 2.36 -4.06
N ASP A 285 -7.28 3.34 -3.54
CA ASP A 285 -7.69 4.17 -2.40
C ASP A 285 -9.02 4.88 -2.62
N ASN A 286 -9.15 5.58 -3.75
CA ASN A 286 -10.34 6.35 -4.10
C ASN A 286 -11.55 5.45 -4.36
N ALA A 287 -11.33 4.26 -4.93
CA ALA A 287 -12.40 3.30 -5.20
C ALA A 287 -12.93 2.69 -3.90
N ILE A 288 -12.03 2.31 -2.98
CA ILE A 288 -12.42 1.77 -1.66
C ILE A 288 -13.09 2.86 -0.83
N ALA A 289 -12.51 4.06 -0.77
CA ALA A 289 -13.09 5.18 -0.03
C ALA A 289 -14.48 5.53 -0.59
N ALA A 290 -14.63 5.69 -1.91
CA ALA A 290 -15.92 6.00 -2.54
C ALA A 290 -16.97 4.88 -2.33
N ALA A 291 -16.58 3.61 -2.43
CA ALA A 291 -17.48 2.49 -2.15
C ALA A 291 -17.95 2.48 -0.69
N CYS A 292 -17.03 2.69 0.25
CA CYS A 292 -17.35 2.80 1.68
C CYS A 292 -18.23 4.02 1.98
N TYR A 293 -17.98 5.16 1.33
CA TYR A 293 -18.79 6.37 1.47
C TYR A 293 -20.22 6.18 0.93
N PHE A 294 -20.34 5.66 -0.29
CA PHE A 294 -21.63 5.40 -0.92
C PHE A 294 -22.46 4.39 -0.12
N ALA A 295 -21.87 3.23 0.21
CA ALA A 295 -22.55 2.21 1.00
C ALA A 295 -22.89 2.71 2.41
N GLY A 296 -21.98 3.48 3.02
CA GLY A 296 -22.18 4.09 4.34
C GLY A 296 -23.39 5.02 4.38
N HIS A 297 -23.45 6.00 3.48
CA HIS A 297 -24.59 6.90 3.38
C HIS A 297 -25.89 6.18 3.01
N PHE A 298 -25.84 5.24 2.06
CA PHE A 298 -27.01 4.46 1.67
C PHE A 298 -27.63 3.70 2.86
N LEU A 299 -26.80 3.07 3.68
CA LEU A 299 -27.27 2.32 4.85
C LEU A 299 -27.81 3.23 5.97
N ILE A 300 -27.24 4.44 6.13
CA ILE A 300 -27.77 5.44 7.06
C ILE A 300 -29.13 5.93 6.59
N VAL A 301 -29.28 6.30 5.31
CA VAL A 301 -30.58 6.73 4.76
C VAL A 301 -31.61 5.61 4.90
N ARG A 302 -31.23 4.37 4.56
CA ARG A 302 -32.10 3.20 4.72
C ARG A 302 -32.57 2.99 6.17
N SER A 303 -31.76 3.36 7.17
CA SER A 303 -32.16 3.23 8.58
C SER A 303 -33.30 4.16 9.00
N LEU A 304 -33.56 5.23 8.24
CA LEU A 304 -34.67 6.17 8.52
C LEU A 304 -36.01 5.70 7.96
N TYR A 305 -35.99 4.79 6.98
CA TYR A 305 -37.18 4.32 6.26
C TYR A 305 -37.60 2.89 6.65
N LEU A 306 -36.87 2.25 7.58
CA LEU A 306 -37.17 0.94 8.14
C LEU A 306 -37.73 1.07 9.56
#